data_AF-A0A353BV36-F1
#
_entry.id   AF-A0A353BV36-F1
#
_cell.length_a   1.000
_cell.length_b   1.000
_cell.length_c   1.000
_cell.angle_alpha   90.00
_cell.angle_beta   90.00
_cell.angle_gamma   90.00
#
_symmetry.space_group_name_H-M   'P 1'
#
loop_
_entity.id
_entity.type
_entity.pdbx_description
1 polymer ?
#
loop_
_entity_poly.entity_id
_entity_poly.type
_entity_poly.pdbx_seq_one_letter_code
_entity_poly.pdbx_strand_id
1 'polypeptide(L)'
;SYIYNVKNYGAVGDGITDDAAAIQAAIDAAEKAPWGIVMFPSGTYSIRSALKPVSFITMMGVGIGSKILQAAGNNFNMLESKDRIYHLTITNLRLDGNHAGKTGINLWLDHSILDHLFIENFAGDGINMNDPKISDTLAFLNVIRYCHIGEVDGKGIYIHYPCTDSWIIYNNIGSKNTDIYTEGGPFRVIGNHLDGSPLYNYYNAGGQDTIFTDNICENASLHSIYMVHNPWDKFEEGWCITNNIIRNGSRGTNLTYDFVHLEGISSIAGGFVTISNNVFNYTSGNHTRYAIYVKHFNNVIIANNCFNSDSYAQSPVGLDIGTNKIRLSGNTNNQYSLLNNAAPIINGTNSGSATISGGSTSTIVMHRLGETPSASNIIISPLNNLGNATKYWVSNINNMSFAINVNVAPGKTAAKFVWQAKIE
;
A
#
# COMPACT_ATOMS: atom_id res chain seq x y z
N SER A 1 -28.19 14.96 23.23
CA SER A 1 -28.64 14.77 21.85
C SER A 1 -30.07 14.25 21.87
N TYR A 2 -30.82 14.47 20.79
CA TYR A 2 -32.13 13.84 20.60
C TYR A 2 -31.92 12.39 20.10
N ILE A 3 -32.66 11.44 20.66
CA ILE A 3 -32.56 10.02 20.29
C ILE A 3 -33.79 9.63 19.47
N TYR A 4 -33.53 9.15 18.26
CA TYR A 4 -34.49 8.70 17.26
C TYR A 4 -34.39 7.17 17.17
N ASN A 5 -35.07 6.47 18.08
CA ASN A 5 -35.09 5.01 18.08
C ASN A 5 -35.92 4.50 16.90
N VAL A 6 -35.33 3.73 16.00
CA VAL A 6 -35.99 3.23 14.77
C VAL A 6 -37.30 2.46 15.06
N LYS A 7 -37.42 1.81 16.23
CA LYS A 7 -38.66 1.11 16.63
C LYS A 7 -39.82 2.06 16.90
N ASN A 8 -39.55 3.29 17.34
CA ASN A 8 -40.58 4.33 17.50
C ASN A 8 -41.10 4.83 16.15
N TYR A 9 -40.40 4.53 15.06
CA TYR A 9 -40.78 4.84 13.67
C TYR A 9 -41.39 3.63 12.95
N GLY A 10 -41.60 2.51 13.66
CA GLY A 10 -42.26 1.32 13.13
C GLY A 10 -41.34 0.21 12.67
N ALA A 11 -40.01 0.33 12.87
CA ALA A 11 -39.10 -0.77 12.55
C ALA A 11 -39.32 -1.95 13.52
N VAL A 12 -39.43 -3.16 12.99
CA VAL A 12 -39.70 -4.38 13.75
C VAL A 12 -38.40 -5.04 14.20
N GLY A 13 -37.44 -5.22 13.29
CA GLY A 13 -36.16 -5.86 13.59
C GLY A 13 -36.24 -7.38 13.71
N ASP A 14 -37.12 -8.03 12.96
CA ASP A 14 -37.37 -9.50 12.96
C ASP A 14 -36.64 -10.27 11.83
N GLY A 15 -35.95 -9.57 10.94
CA GLY A 15 -35.24 -10.11 9.78
C GLY A 15 -36.13 -10.42 8.57
N ILE A 16 -37.43 -10.13 8.63
CA ILE A 16 -38.43 -10.47 7.60
C ILE A 16 -39.18 -9.23 7.13
N THR A 17 -39.64 -8.41 8.08
CA THR A 17 -40.31 -7.14 7.82
C THR A 17 -39.36 -6.18 7.12
N ASP A 18 -39.84 -5.46 6.12
CA ASP A 18 -39.03 -4.42 5.47
C ASP A 18 -39.04 -3.14 6.31
N ASP A 19 -37.95 -2.95 7.03
CA ASP A 19 -37.76 -1.86 7.98
C ASP A 19 -37.21 -0.59 7.32
N ALA A 20 -36.94 -0.59 6.01
CA ALA A 20 -36.28 0.51 5.31
C ALA A 20 -37.01 1.85 5.46
N ALA A 21 -38.34 1.87 5.29
CA ALA A 21 -39.14 3.08 5.41
C ALA A 21 -39.15 3.65 6.84
N ALA A 22 -39.22 2.79 7.85
CA ALA A 22 -39.19 3.19 9.25
C ALA A 22 -37.82 3.74 9.67
N ILE A 23 -36.74 3.09 9.21
CA ILE A 23 -35.37 3.56 9.46
C ILE A 23 -35.14 4.90 8.77
N GLN A 24 -35.56 5.05 7.50
CA GLN A 24 -35.44 6.32 6.79
C GLN A 24 -36.21 7.44 7.50
N ALA A 25 -37.43 7.17 8.01
CA ALA A 25 -38.19 8.16 8.77
C ALA A 25 -37.49 8.61 10.06
N ALA A 26 -36.74 7.72 10.72
CA ALA A 26 -35.92 8.08 11.87
C ALA A 26 -34.72 8.95 11.47
N ILE A 27 -34.07 8.66 10.33
CA ILE A 27 -32.99 9.47 9.76
C ILE A 27 -33.51 10.88 9.40
N ASP A 28 -34.64 10.96 8.68
CA ASP A 28 -35.26 12.22 8.27
C ASP A 28 -35.71 13.07 9.48
N ALA A 29 -36.08 12.42 10.59
CA ALA A 29 -36.39 13.12 11.83
C ALA A 29 -35.14 13.64 12.54
N ALA A 30 -34.02 12.91 12.48
CA ALA A 30 -32.74 13.33 13.03
C ALA A 30 -32.12 14.49 12.24
N GLU A 31 -32.34 14.57 10.93
CA GLU A 31 -31.90 15.70 10.10
C GLU A 31 -32.40 17.05 10.63
N LYS A 32 -33.64 17.08 11.13
CA LYS A 32 -34.29 18.30 11.64
C LYS A 32 -33.72 18.77 12.98
N ALA A 33 -32.88 17.98 13.64
CA ALA A 33 -32.18 18.35 14.86
C ALA A 33 -30.71 17.88 14.78
N PRO A 34 -29.80 18.73 14.25
CA PRO A 34 -28.38 18.41 14.12
C PRO A 34 -27.80 17.84 15.41
N TRP A 35 -26.89 16.88 15.24
CA TRP A 35 -26.31 16.01 16.26
C TRP A 35 -27.31 15.02 16.89
N GLY A 36 -28.39 14.71 16.16
CA GLY A 36 -29.34 13.66 16.50
C GLY A 36 -28.71 12.26 16.42
N ILE A 37 -29.19 11.35 17.26
CA ILE A 37 -28.76 9.95 17.27
C ILE A 37 -29.91 9.08 16.74
N VAL A 38 -29.72 8.46 15.57
CA VAL A 38 -30.58 7.39 15.07
C VAL A 38 -30.14 6.09 15.75
N MET A 39 -30.95 5.61 16.68
CA MET A 39 -30.62 4.47 17.54
C MET A 39 -31.28 3.20 17.02
N PHE A 40 -30.46 2.15 16.87
CA PHE A 40 -30.86 0.81 16.47
C PHE A 40 -30.77 -0.12 17.69
N PRO A 41 -31.89 -0.46 18.36
CA PRO A 41 -31.91 -1.52 19.35
C PRO A 41 -31.41 -2.86 18.77
N SER A 42 -31.20 -3.85 19.62
CA SER A 42 -30.96 -5.21 19.12
C SER A 42 -32.14 -5.67 18.25
N GLY A 43 -31.81 -6.24 17.10
CA GLY A 43 -32.76 -6.66 16.08
C GLY A 43 -32.06 -6.90 14.75
N THR A 44 -32.69 -7.69 13.88
CA THR A 44 -32.28 -7.81 12.48
C THR A 44 -33.24 -7.01 11.62
N TYR A 45 -32.79 -5.88 11.11
CA TYR A 45 -33.59 -4.96 10.33
C TYR A 45 -33.41 -5.27 8.86
N SER A 46 -34.34 -6.03 8.28
CA SER A 46 -34.31 -6.35 6.86
C SER A 46 -34.69 -5.12 6.04
N ILE A 47 -33.90 -4.77 5.03
CA ILE A 47 -34.17 -3.65 4.12
C ILE A 47 -34.32 -4.12 2.68
N ARG A 48 -35.26 -3.52 1.94
CA ARG A 48 -35.45 -3.73 0.49
C ARG A 48 -35.14 -2.48 -0.35
N SER A 49 -34.67 -1.41 0.28
CA SER A 49 -34.19 -0.20 -0.40
C SER A 49 -33.03 0.44 0.37
N ALA A 50 -32.21 1.21 -0.34
CA ALA A 50 -31.05 1.91 0.22
C ALA A 50 -31.48 2.94 1.27
N LEU A 51 -30.74 2.99 2.37
CA LEU A 51 -30.87 4.03 3.38
C LEU A 51 -29.99 5.22 3.00
N LYS A 52 -30.47 6.44 3.29
CA LYS A 52 -29.81 7.69 2.93
C LYS A 52 -29.47 8.47 4.19
N PRO A 53 -28.30 8.20 4.82
CA PRO A 53 -27.81 9.01 5.93
C PRO A 53 -27.64 10.47 5.52
N VAL A 54 -27.69 11.36 6.51
CA VAL A 54 -27.55 12.81 6.33
C VAL A 54 -26.39 13.35 7.16
N SER A 55 -26.07 14.63 6.96
CA SER A 55 -25.01 15.30 7.73
C SER A 55 -25.41 15.50 9.19
N PHE A 56 -24.41 15.64 10.06
CA PHE A 56 -24.58 15.98 11.48
C PHE A 56 -25.47 15.00 12.25
N ILE A 57 -25.39 13.70 11.99
CA ILE A 57 -26.09 12.70 12.81
C ILE A 57 -25.14 11.59 13.25
N THR A 58 -25.57 10.83 14.24
CA THR A 58 -24.96 9.55 14.59
C THR A 58 -25.96 8.43 14.32
N MET A 59 -25.57 7.44 13.53
CA MET A 59 -26.27 6.16 13.42
C MET A 59 -25.60 5.16 14.37
N MET A 60 -26.31 4.70 15.39
CA MET A 60 -25.72 3.95 16.50
C MET A 60 -26.51 2.69 16.81
N GLY A 61 -25.84 1.54 16.74
CA GLY A 61 -26.36 0.28 17.28
C GLY A 61 -25.91 0.02 18.72
N VAL A 62 -26.30 -1.14 19.24
CA VAL A 62 -25.86 -1.66 20.54
C VAL A 62 -24.85 -2.80 20.39
N GLY A 63 -24.13 -2.83 19.27
CA GLY A 63 -23.14 -3.85 18.90
C GLY A 63 -23.64 -4.78 17.78
N ILE A 64 -23.02 -5.95 17.64
CA ILE A 64 -23.30 -6.90 16.55
C ILE A 64 -24.75 -7.41 16.49
N GLY A 65 -25.52 -7.25 17.58
CA GLY A 65 -26.95 -7.57 17.65
C GLY A 65 -27.86 -6.55 16.98
N SER A 66 -27.35 -5.36 16.62
CA SER A 66 -28.03 -4.36 15.80
C SER A 66 -27.61 -4.55 14.35
N LYS A 67 -28.33 -5.41 13.64
CA LYS A 67 -27.99 -5.86 12.28
C LYS A 67 -28.91 -5.22 11.27
N ILE A 68 -28.36 -4.51 10.28
CA ILE A 68 -29.07 -4.14 9.06
C ILE A 68 -28.76 -5.22 8.03
N LEU A 69 -29.81 -5.88 7.52
CA LEU A 69 -29.72 -7.01 6.61
C LEU A 69 -30.30 -6.61 5.25
N GLN A 70 -29.51 -6.76 4.19
CA GLN A 70 -30.03 -6.65 2.83
C GLN A 70 -30.88 -7.88 2.50
N ALA A 71 -32.16 -7.66 2.16
CA ALA A 71 -33.05 -8.76 1.78
C ALA A 71 -32.55 -9.44 0.49
N ALA A 72 -32.70 -10.76 0.42
CA ALA A 72 -32.18 -11.59 -0.67
C ALA A 72 -32.64 -11.11 -2.06
N GLY A 73 -31.76 -11.24 -3.06
CA GLY A 73 -32.04 -10.92 -4.45
C GLY A 73 -32.04 -9.43 -4.81
N ASN A 74 -31.73 -8.54 -3.86
CA ASN A 74 -31.65 -7.10 -4.10
C ASN A 74 -30.22 -6.64 -4.38
N ASN A 75 -30.04 -5.85 -5.43
CA ASN A 75 -28.75 -5.32 -5.87
C ASN A 75 -28.69 -3.78 -5.75
N PHE A 76 -28.66 -3.27 -4.51
CA PHE A 76 -28.45 -1.85 -4.22
C PHE A 76 -27.32 -1.65 -3.20
N ASN A 77 -26.81 -0.42 -3.09
CA ASN A 77 -25.89 0.00 -2.03
C ASN A 77 -26.67 0.16 -0.72
N MET A 78 -26.27 -0.52 0.35
CA MET A 78 -27.04 -0.51 1.60
C MET A 78 -27.18 0.90 2.18
N LEU A 79 -26.08 1.65 2.27
CA LEU A 79 -26.08 3.09 2.54
C LEU A 79 -25.62 3.85 1.30
N GLU A 80 -26.38 4.87 0.90
CA GLU A 80 -26.08 5.67 -0.30
C GLU A 80 -26.30 7.17 -0.05
N SER A 81 -25.34 7.98 -0.48
CA SER A 81 -25.45 9.43 -0.49
C SER A 81 -25.61 9.95 -1.91
N LYS A 82 -26.50 10.93 -2.11
CA LYS A 82 -26.57 11.70 -3.36
C LYS A 82 -25.58 12.85 -3.40
N ASP A 83 -25.26 13.40 -2.23
CA ASP A 83 -24.42 14.58 -2.03
C ASP A 83 -23.42 14.32 -0.90
N ARG A 84 -22.49 15.26 -0.71
CA ARG A 84 -21.52 15.24 0.38
C ARG A 84 -22.19 15.25 1.75
N ILE A 85 -21.72 14.41 2.66
CA ILE A 85 -22.16 14.26 4.04
C ILE A 85 -21.05 14.74 4.98
N TYR A 86 -21.38 15.69 5.85
CA TYR A 86 -20.48 16.24 6.86
C TYR A 86 -20.78 15.69 8.24
N HIS A 87 -19.75 15.38 9.02
CA HIS A 87 -19.89 15.02 10.45
C HIS A 87 -20.90 13.89 10.72
N LEU A 88 -20.93 12.87 9.85
CA LEU A 88 -21.66 11.65 10.11
C LEU A 88 -20.82 10.73 10.99
N THR A 89 -21.42 10.12 12.00
CA THR A 89 -20.84 8.96 12.70
C THR A 89 -21.73 7.75 12.48
N ILE A 90 -21.14 6.63 12.03
CA ILE A 90 -21.82 5.33 12.03
C ILE A 90 -21.03 4.43 12.98
N THR A 91 -21.70 3.89 14.00
CA THR A 91 -21.01 3.12 15.04
C THR A 91 -21.82 1.96 15.62
N ASN A 92 -21.13 0.91 16.04
CA ASN A 92 -21.68 -0.25 16.76
C ASN A 92 -22.82 -0.95 16.01
N LEU A 93 -22.72 -1.03 14.68
CA LEU A 93 -23.70 -1.67 13.79
C LEU A 93 -23.09 -2.85 13.04
N ARG A 94 -23.92 -3.85 12.75
CA ARG A 94 -23.63 -4.91 11.79
C ARG A 94 -24.35 -4.62 10.48
N LEU A 95 -23.62 -4.60 9.36
CA LEU A 95 -24.12 -4.44 8.01
C LEU A 95 -23.88 -5.74 7.24
N ASP A 96 -24.94 -6.40 6.81
CA ASP A 96 -24.84 -7.72 6.15
C ASP A 96 -25.51 -7.67 4.77
N GLY A 97 -24.70 -7.88 3.73
CA GLY A 97 -25.13 -7.89 2.34
C GLY A 97 -25.82 -9.18 1.88
N ASN A 98 -25.90 -10.21 2.72
CA ASN A 98 -26.54 -11.49 2.40
C ASN A 98 -26.01 -12.14 1.11
N HIS A 99 -24.71 -11.97 0.84
CA HIS A 99 -23.97 -12.41 -0.36
C HIS A 99 -24.56 -11.91 -1.69
N ALA A 100 -25.40 -10.88 -1.66
CA ALA A 100 -26.11 -10.36 -2.83
C ALA A 100 -26.08 -8.82 -2.93
N GLY A 101 -25.82 -8.14 -1.81
CA GLY A 101 -25.76 -6.68 -1.78
C GLY A 101 -24.59 -6.13 -2.57
N LYS A 102 -24.77 -4.94 -3.15
CA LYS A 102 -23.72 -4.27 -3.93
C LYS A 102 -22.62 -3.78 -2.99
N THR A 103 -22.67 -2.52 -2.55
CA THR A 103 -21.71 -1.99 -1.58
C THR A 103 -22.40 -1.78 -0.23
N GLY A 104 -21.70 -2.09 0.87
CA GLY A 104 -22.24 -1.85 2.23
C GLY A 104 -22.41 -0.36 2.51
N ILE A 105 -21.31 0.39 2.47
CA ILE A 105 -21.31 1.84 2.66
C ILE A 105 -20.83 2.51 1.39
N ASN A 106 -21.70 3.22 0.67
CA ASN A 106 -21.35 3.98 -0.53
C ASN A 106 -21.67 5.47 -0.31
N LEU A 107 -20.78 6.18 0.37
CA LEU A 107 -21.04 7.54 0.86
C LEU A 107 -19.93 8.52 0.45
N TRP A 108 -20.31 9.77 0.18
CA TRP A 108 -19.37 10.88 0.07
C TRP A 108 -19.21 11.53 1.44
N LEU A 109 -18.11 11.25 2.14
CA LEU A 109 -17.90 11.62 3.53
C LEU A 109 -16.87 12.73 3.71
N ASP A 110 -17.12 13.57 4.70
CA ASP A 110 -16.23 14.63 5.15
C ASP A 110 -16.34 14.85 6.67
N HIS A 111 -15.21 14.98 7.37
CA HIS A 111 -15.11 15.05 8.84
C HIS A 111 -15.94 13.96 9.56
N SER A 112 -16.05 12.79 8.95
CA SER A 112 -16.96 11.73 9.36
C SER A 112 -16.22 10.51 9.90
N ILE A 113 -16.91 9.72 10.71
CA ILE A 113 -16.33 8.61 11.46
C ILE A 113 -17.12 7.33 11.21
N LEU A 114 -16.43 6.29 10.75
CA LEU A 114 -16.92 4.90 10.70
C LEU A 114 -16.18 4.13 11.80
N ASP A 115 -16.90 3.62 12.79
CA ASP A 115 -16.30 3.17 14.05
C ASP A 115 -16.97 1.90 14.60
N HIS A 116 -16.20 0.86 14.94
CA HIS A 116 -16.76 -0.39 15.50
C HIS A 116 -17.89 -1.02 14.66
N LEU A 117 -17.71 -1.05 13.34
CA LEU A 117 -18.66 -1.66 12.42
C LEU A 117 -18.29 -3.11 12.12
N PHE A 118 -19.30 -3.95 11.91
CA PHE A 118 -19.14 -5.30 11.38
C PHE A 118 -19.79 -5.36 10.00
N ILE A 119 -18.99 -5.39 8.93
CA ILE A 119 -19.44 -5.28 7.53
C ILE A 119 -19.10 -6.57 6.80
N GLU A 120 -20.10 -7.26 6.26
CA GLU A 120 -19.87 -8.58 5.65
C GLU A 120 -20.82 -8.93 4.51
N ASN A 121 -20.44 -9.95 3.74
CA ASN A 121 -21.29 -10.64 2.77
C ASN A 121 -21.80 -9.73 1.64
N PHE A 122 -20.96 -8.80 1.17
CA PHE A 122 -21.29 -7.95 0.02
C PHE A 122 -20.66 -8.49 -1.26
N ALA A 123 -21.43 -8.52 -2.34
CA ALA A 123 -20.95 -8.87 -3.68
C ALA A 123 -20.12 -7.73 -4.33
N GLY A 124 -20.21 -6.52 -3.80
CA GLY A 124 -19.34 -5.38 -4.14
C GLY A 124 -18.39 -5.04 -2.99
N ASP A 125 -18.17 -3.74 -2.76
CA ASP A 125 -17.21 -3.27 -1.75
C ASP A 125 -17.82 -3.29 -0.33
N GLY A 126 -16.99 -3.42 0.70
CA GLY A 126 -17.43 -3.20 2.09
C GLY A 126 -17.74 -1.72 2.32
N ILE A 127 -16.73 -0.88 2.10
CA ILE A 127 -16.80 0.58 2.17
C ILE A 127 -16.29 1.16 0.85
N ASN A 128 -17.10 1.97 0.18
CA ASN A 128 -16.73 2.80 -0.96
C ASN A 128 -17.01 4.27 -0.62
N MET A 129 -15.95 5.08 -0.65
CA MET A 129 -15.99 6.48 -0.26
C MET A 129 -15.64 7.38 -1.43
N ASN A 130 -16.49 8.40 -1.61
CA ASN A 130 -16.22 9.60 -2.40
C ASN A 130 -16.02 9.33 -3.91
N ASP A 131 -16.73 8.33 -4.45
CA ASP A 131 -16.86 8.08 -5.90
C ASP A 131 -17.10 9.42 -6.64
N PRO A 132 -16.28 9.80 -7.64
CA PRO A 132 -16.14 11.16 -8.21
C PRO A 132 -17.37 11.76 -8.94
N LYS A 133 -18.59 11.33 -8.61
CA LYS A 133 -19.85 11.82 -9.17
C LYS A 133 -20.21 13.26 -8.77
N ILE A 134 -19.53 13.83 -7.78
CA ILE A 134 -19.80 15.19 -7.28
C ILE A 134 -18.55 16.04 -7.54
N SER A 135 -18.74 17.20 -8.15
CA SER A 135 -17.66 18.10 -8.59
C SER A 135 -16.64 18.39 -7.47
N ASP A 136 -15.36 18.08 -7.75
CA ASP A 136 -14.08 18.58 -7.19
C ASP A 136 -14.13 19.39 -5.87
N THR A 137 -14.83 18.90 -4.85
CA THR A 137 -14.77 19.46 -3.52
C THR A 137 -14.06 18.47 -2.63
N LEU A 138 -12.81 18.80 -2.31
CA LEU A 138 -11.95 17.99 -1.45
C LEU A 138 -12.70 17.54 -0.19
N ALA A 139 -12.47 16.29 0.19
CA ALA A 139 -13.17 15.62 1.26
C ALA A 139 -12.15 15.08 2.27
N PHE A 140 -12.22 15.55 3.50
CA PHE A 140 -11.11 15.47 4.43
C PHE A 140 -11.48 14.90 5.78
N LEU A 141 -10.45 14.57 6.55
CA LEU A 141 -10.55 14.30 7.98
C LEU A 141 -11.55 13.19 8.34
N ASN A 142 -11.66 12.20 7.46
CA ASN A 142 -12.46 11.02 7.72
C ASN A 142 -11.65 10.00 8.51
N VAL A 143 -12.32 9.25 9.37
CA VAL A 143 -11.70 8.20 10.18
C VAL A 143 -12.47 6.90 10.05
N ILE A 144 -11.79 5.84 9.61
CA ILE A 144 -12.31 4.47 9.63
C ILE A 144 -11.51 3.70 10.68
N ARG A 145 -12.17 3.25 11.74
CA ARG A 145 -11.47 2.58 12.84
C ARG A 145 -12.24 1.45 13.53
N TYR A 146 -11.50 0.47 14.03
CA TYR A 146 -12.04 -0.67 14.77
C TYR A 146 -13.14 -1.43 14.02
N CYS A 147 -13.16 -1.35 12.70
CA CYS A 147 -14.12 -2.06 11.87
C CYS A 147 -13.61 -3.47 11.54
N HIS A 148 -14.54 -4.42 11.49
CA HIS A 148 -14.35 -5.70 10.84
C HIS A 148 -15.02 -5.66 9.47
N ILE A 149 -14.27 -5.97 8.42
CA ILE A 149 -14.76 -6.10 7.05
C ILE A 149 -14.35 -7.48 6.55
N GLY A 150 -15.31 -8.33 6.20
CA GLY A 150 -15.03 -9.72 5.82
C GLY A 150 -15.99 -10.22 4.75
N GLU A 151 -15.58 -11.25 4.00
CA GLU A 151 -16.45 -11.93 3.02
C GLU A 151 -17.06 -10.98 1.97
N VAL A 152 -16.31 -9.96 1.55
CA VAL A 152 -16.70 -9.07 0.45
C VAL A 152 -16.00 -9.45 -0.85
N ASP A 153 -16.75 -9.49 -1.95
CA ASP A 153 -16.23 -9.90 -3.26
C ASP A 153 -15.46 -8.77 -3.97
N GLY A 154 -15.81 -7.52 -3.67
CA GLY A 154 -15.09 -6.33 -4.12
C GLY A 154 -13.90 -6.02 -3.22
N LYS A 155 -13.71 -4.72 -2.98
CA LYS A 155 -12.67 -4.19 -2.09
C LYS A 155 -13.19 -4.09 -0.66
N GLY A 156 -12.31 -4.27 0.32
CA GLY A 156 -12.67 -4.04 1.72
C GLY A 156 -13.02 -2.58 1.95
N ILE A 157 -12.04 -1.70 1.71
CA ILE A 157 -12.16 -0.24 1.75
C ILE A 157 -11.67 0.31 0.42
N TYR A 158 -12.50 1.11 -0.23
CA TYR A 158 -12.17 1.86 -1.43
C TYR A 158 -12.38 3.35 -1.18
N ILE A 159 -11.31 4.13 -1.23
CA ILE A 159 -11.36 5.59 -1.12
C ILE A 159 -10.91 6.20 -2.44
N HIS A 160 -11.80 6.99 -3.04
CA HIS A 160 -11.55 7.70 -4.28
C HIS A 160 -10.94 9.09 -4.05
N TYR A 161 -10.26 9.60 -5.09
CA TYR A 161 -9.93 11.02 -5.19
C TYR A 161 -11.24 11.84 -5.33
N PRO A 162 -11.42 12.99 -4.64
CA PRO A 162 -10.40 13.80 -3.96
C PRO A 162 -10.36 13.63 -2.43
N CYS A 163 -10.63 12.43 -1.90
CA CYS A 163 -10.49 12.23 -0.46
C CYS A 163 -9.02 12.32 -0.03
N THR A 164 -8.77 13.05 1.05
CA THR A 164 -7.41 13.29 1.54
C THR A 164 -7.42 13.55 3.05
N ASP A 165 -6.24 13.67 3.67
CA ASP A 165 -6.03 13.85 5.12
C ASP A 165 -6.90 12.92 5.98
N SER A 166 -6.97 11.64 5.62
CA SER A 166 -7.88 10.69 6.26
C SER A 166 -7.14 9.50 6.88
N TRP A 167 -7.81 8.84 7.83
CA TRP A 167 -7.26 7.77 8.66
C TRP A 167 -7.98 6.45 8.43
N ILE A 168 -7.19 5.38 8.25
CA ILE A 168 -7.66 3.99 8.23
C ILE A 168 -6.86 3.27 9.31
N ILE A 169 -7.45 3.07 10.49
CA ILE A 169 -6.69 2.65 11.67
C ILE A 169 -7.34 1.51 12.46
N TYR A 170 -6.54 0.53 12.87
CA TYR A 170 -6.98 -0.56 13.76
C TYR A 170 -8.18 -1.36 13.25
N ASN A 171 -8.27 -1.56 11.94
CA ASN A 171 -9.32 -2.37 11.32
C ASN A 171 -8.83 -3.80 11.06
N ASN A 172 -9.77 -4.73 10.97
CA ASN A 172 -9.56 -6.08 10.45
C ASN A 172 -10.28 -6.22 9.11
N ILE A 173 -9.55 -6.38 8.02
CA ILE A 173 -10.10 -6.28 6.67
C ILE A 173 -9.69 -7.50 5.87
N GLY A 174 -10.67 -8.20 5.31
CA GLY A 174 -10.48 -9.27 4.34
C GLY A 174 -11.45 -9.15 3.17
N SER A 175 -10.91 -9.25 1.96
CA SER A 175 -11.65 -9.11 0.71
C SER A 175 -11.16 -10.09 -0.36
N LYS A 176 -11.93 -10.27 -1.44
CA LYS A 176 -11.47 -11.04 -2.61
C LYS A 176 -10.62 -10.20 -3.57
N ASN A 177 -10.85 -8.89 -3.65
CA ASN A 177 -10.11 -8.01 -4.56
C ASN A 177 -8.93 -7.31 -3.88
N THR A 178 -9.18 -6.26 -3.10
CA THR A 178 -8.13 -5.50 -2.42
C THR A 178 -8.64 -5.08 -1.06
N ASP A 179 -7.88 -5.32 0.01
CA ASP A 179 -8.35 -4.99 1.36
C ASP A 179 -8.49 -3.48 1.51
N ILE A 180 -7.45 -2.72 1.17
CA ILE A 180 -7.50 -1.25 1.14
C ILE A 180 -7.03 -0.75 -0.23
N TYR A 181 -7.89 0.00 -0.91
CA TYR A 181 -7.56 0.72 -2.13
C TYR A 181 -7.79 2.21 -1.93
N THR A 182 -6.76 3.01 -2.16
CA THR A 182 -6.82 4.47 -2.04
C THR A 182 -6.36 5.16 -3.33
N GLU A 183 -7.06 6.23 -3.71
CA GLU A 183 -6.68 7.13 -4.80
C GLU A 183 -6.32 8.50 -4.24
N GLY A 184 -5.14 9.02 -4.59
CA GLY A 184 -4.64 10.27 -4.03
C GLY A 184 -4.13 10.12 -2.59
N GLY A 185 -4.25 11.18 -1.78
CA GLY A 185 -3.69 11.26 -0.43
C GLY A 185 -3.46 12.70 0.02
N PRO A 186 -2.89 12.97 1.21
CA PRO A 186 -2.35 12.03 2.20
C PRO A 186 -3.32 11.07 2.89
N PHE A 187 -2.82 9.88 3.23
CA PHE A 187 -3.50 8.90 4.08
C PHE A 187 -2.61 8.36 5.20
N ARG A 188 -3.25 8.04 6.32
CA ARG A 188 -2.61 7.37 7.48
C ARG A 188 -3.24 5.99 7.66
N VAL A 189 -2.53 4.97 7.22
CA VAL A 189 -2.93 3.56 7.28
C VAL A 189 -2.14 2.87 8.40
N ILE A 190 -2.74 2.75 9.58
CA ILE A 190 -2.03 2.43 10.82
C ILE A 190 -2.64 1.25 11.57
N GLY A 191 -1.85 0.24 11.91
CA GLY A 191 -2.28 -0.77 12.88
C GLY A 191 -3.40 -1.70 12.39
N ASN A 192 -3.59 -1.84 11.09
CA ASN A 192 -4.62 -2.71 10.51
C ASN A 192 -4.11 -4.14 10.35
N HIS A 193 -5.02 -5.10 10.43
CA HIS A 193 -4.80 -6.48 9.98
C HIS A 193 -5.52 -6.67 8.64
N LEU A 194 -4.75 -6.96 7.60
CA LEU A 194 -5.19 -7.16 6.23
C LEU A 194 -5.06 -8.66 5.91
N ASP A 195 -6.17 -9.37 5.90
CA ASP A 195 -6.27 -10.83 5.92
C ASP A 195 -7.08 -11.37 4.72
N GLY A 196 -7.29 -12.68 4.66
CA GLY A 196 -8.06 -13.36 3.63
C GLY A 196 -7.17 -13.85 2.51
N SER A 197 -7.61 -13.64 1.27
CA SER A 197 -6.82 -13.99 0.08
C SER A 197 -7.08 -12.97 -1.03
N PRO A 198 -6.86 -11.67 -0.77
CA PRO A 198 -7.10 -10.63 -1.76
C PRO A 198 -6.10 -10.75 -2.92
N LEU A 199 -6.29 -9.98 -3.97
CA LEU A 199 -5.23 -9.70 -4.95
C LEU A 199 -4.13 -8.82 -4.33
N TYR A 200 -4.53 -7.79 -3.57
CA TYR A 200 -3.62 -6.86 -2.88
C TYR A 200 -4.09 -6.61 -1.44
N ASN A 201 -3.18 -6.51 -0.47
CA ASN A 201 -3.57 -6.02 0.85
C ASN A 201 -3.74 -4.49 0.81
N TYR A 202 -2.77 -3.78 0.24
CA TYR A 202 -2.85 -2.34 0.05
C TYR A 202 -2.50 -1.94 -1.38
N TYR A 203 -3.41 -1.22 -2.03
CA TYR A 203 -3.21 -0.59 -3.33
C TYR A 203 -3.36 0.92 -3.20
N ASN A 204 -2.37 1.69 -3.64
CA ASN A 204 -2.45 3.14 -3.70
C ASN A 204 -2.21 3.66 -5.12
N ALA A 205 -3.23 4.28 -5.72
CA ALA A 205 -3.18 4.88 -7.05
C ALA A 205 -3.02 6.41 -6.95
N GLY A 206 -1.81 6.91 -7.11
CA GLY A 206 -1.47 8.29 -6.82
C GLY A 206 -1.47 8.57 -5.31
N GLY A 207 -0.94 9.73 -4.93
CA GLY A 207 -1.06 10.25 -3.57
C GLY A 207 0.14 11.03 -3.09
N GLN A 208 -0.14 12.25 -2.64
CA GLN A 208 0.68 12.96 -1.65
C GLN A 208 0.86 12.08 -0.40
N ASP A 209 2.05 12.14 0.20
CA ASP A 209 2.38 11.78 1.57
C ASP A 209 1.52 10.67 2.22
N THR A 210 1.92 9.41 2.08
CA THR A 210 1.21 8.28 2.69
C THR A 210 2.06 7.59 3.75
N ILE A 211 1.45 7.37 4.91
CA ILE A 211 2.04 6.60 6.01
C ILE A 211 1.32 5.25 6.09
N PHE A 212 2.07 4.18 5.91
CA PHE A 212 1.65 2.79 6.08
C PHE A 212 2.50 2.15 7.19
N THR A 213 1.99 2.11 8.42
CA THR A 213 2.77 1.65 9.58
C THR A 213 2.02 0.72 10.53
N ASP A 214 2.77 -0.17 11.17
CA ASP A 214 2.27 -1.08 12.22
C ASP A 214 1.17 -2.04 11.74
N ASN A 215 1.06 -2.26 10.42
CA ASN A 215 0.07 -3.16 9.84
C ASN A 215 0.60 -4.60 9.74
N ILE A 216 -0.32 -5.56 9.68
CA ILE A 216 -0.06 -6.95 9.34
C ILE A 216 -0.74 -7.24 7.99
N CYS A 217 0.05 -7.61 6.98
CA CYS A 217 -0.46 -7.97 5.65
C CYS A 217 -0.32 -9.46 5.41
N GLU A 218 -1.39 -10.15 5.05
CA GLU A 218 -1.38 -11.60 4.85
C GLU A 218 -1.95 -12.03 3.49
N ASN A 219 -1.31 -13.05 2.89
CA ASN A 219 -1.88 -13.91 1.85
C ASN A 219 -2.35 -13.26 0.54
N ALA A 220 -1.88 -12.04 0.21
CA ALA A 220 -2.20 -11.42 -1.08
C ALA A 220 -1.71 -12.25 -2.28
N SER A 221 -2.60 -12.48 -3.25
CA SER A 221 -2.34 -13.31 -4.42
C SER A 221 -1.34 -12.67 -5.38
N LEU A 222 -1.27 -11.34 -5.45
CA LEU A 222 -0.33 -10.57 -6.25
C LEU A 222 0.72 -9.92 -5.33
N HIS A 223 0.65 -8.59 -5.15
CA HIS A 223 1.53 -7.82 -4.27
C HIS A 223 0.86 -7.55 -2.92
N SER A 224 1.61 -7.56 -1.83
CA SER A 224 1.04 -7.15 -0.53
C SER A 224 0.75 -5.65 -0.53
N ILE A 225 1.74 -4.86 -0.95
CA ILE A 225 1.66 -3.41 -1.06
C ILE A 225 2.03 -3.02 -2.48
N TYR A 226 1.13 -2.32 -3.17
CA TYR A 226 1.32 -1.82 -4.52
C TYR A 226 1.00 -0.33 -4.55
N MET A 227 2.01 0.51 -4.73
CA MET A 227 1.83 1.97 -4.76
C MET A 227 2.41 2.53 -6.05
N VAL A 228 1.60 3.29 -6.78
CA VAL A 228 1.95 3.79 -8.11
C VAL A 228 1.64 5.27 -8.25
N HIS A 229 2.55 6.03 -8.86
CA HIS A 229 2.28 7.41 -9.26
C HIS A 229 1.29 7.40 -10.43
N ASN A 230 0.19 8.16 -10.32
CA ASN A 230 -0.81 8.26 -11.38
C ASN A 230 -0.64 9.60 -12.14
N PRO A 231 -0.63 9.65 -13.49
CA PRO A 231 -0.31 10.89 -14.23
C PRO A 231 -1.23 12.09 -14.00
N TRP A 232 -2.42 11.89 -13.43
CA TRP A 232 -3.32 12.98 -13.03
C TRP A 232 -2.93 13.61 -11.69
N ASP A 233 -2.15 12.90 -10.88
CA ASP A 233 -1.55 13.42 -9.67
C ASP A 233 -0.32 14.26 -10.02
N LYS A 234 -0.21 15.46 -9.45
CA LYS A 234 0.84 16.44 -9.76
C LYS A 234 1.80 16.66 -8.59
N PHE A 235 1.64 15.93 -7.51
CA PHE A 235 2.42 16.12 -6.31
C PHE A 235 3.64 15.18 -6.26
N GLU A 236 4.63 15.49 -5.41
CA GLU A 236 5.76 14.59 -5.13
C GLU A 236 5.35 13.56 -4.05
N GLU A 237 5.71 12.29 -4.23
CA GLU A 237 5.31 11.19 -3.32
C GLU A 237 6.19 11.02 -2.06
N GLY A 238 5.75 11.48 -0.89
CA GLY A 238 6.36 11.11 0.39
C GLY A 238 5.82 9.80 0.98
N TRP A 239 6.35 8.64 0.61
CA TRP A 239 5.83 7.36 1.11
C TRP A 239 6.67 6.76 2.25
N CYS A 240 5.99 6.44 3.35
CA CYS A 240 6.58 5.78 4.52
C CYS A 240 5.93 4.42 4.75
N ILE A 241 6.69 3.34 4.61
CA ILE A 241 6.26 1.96 4.88
C ILE A 241 7.11 1.44 6.03
N THR A 242 6.58 1.49 7.26
CA THR A 242 7.39 1.23 8.46
C THR A 242 6.77 0.29 9.47
N ASN A 243 7.58 -0.48 10.20
CA ASN A 243 7.12 -1.31 11.33
C ASN A 243 6.01 -2.33 10.98
N ASN A 244 5.89 -2.74 9.71
CA ASN A 244 4.86 -3.69 9.30
C ASN A 244 5.37 -5.14 9.36
N ILE A 245 4.45 -6.08 9.53
CA ILE A 245 4.68 -7.51 9.28
C ILE A 245 4.02 -7.86 7.96
N ILE A 246 4.81 -8.23 6.96
CA ILE A 246 4.33 -8.56 5.61
C ILE A 246 4.55 -10.05 5.38
N ARG A 247 3.45 -10.81 5.42
CA ARG A 247 3.40 -12.27 5.39
C ARG A 247 2.73 -12.77 4.12
N ASN A 248 3.51 -13.00 3.06
CA ASN A 248 2.96 -13.33 1.76
C ASN A 248 3.75 -14.41 1.02
N GLY A 249 3.11 -15.13 0.12
CA GLY A 249 3.75 -16.07 -0.80
C GLY A 249 3.21 -15.95 -2.22
N SER A 250 2.69 -14.79 -2.65
CA SER A 250 2.18 -14.50 -4.00
C SER A 250 1.57 -15.71 -4.70
N ARG A 251 0.30 -16.00 -4.40
CA ARG A 251 -0.39 -17.22 -4.86
C ARG A 251 -0.77 -17.20 -6.35
N GLY A 252 -0.62 -16.08 -7.04
CA GLY A 252 -0.82 -15.96 -8.48
C GLY A 252 0.16 -16.82 -9.29
N THR A 253 -0.27 -17.33 -10.43
CA THR A 253 0.47 -18.35 -11.22
C THR A 253 1.75 -17.84 -11.90
N ASN A 254 2.05 -16.54 -11.85
CA ASN A 254 3.22 -15.92 -12.46
C ASN A 254 4.25 -15.54 -11.37
N LEU A 255 5.51 -15.96 -11.54
CA LEU A 255 6.64 -15.69 -10.64
C LEU A 255 7.15 -14.23 -10.70
N THR A 256 6.25 -13.25 -10.78
CA THR A 256 6.60 -11.85 -11.08
C THR A 256 6.24 -10.85 -9.98
N TYR A 257 5.60 -11.31 -8.90
CA TYR A 257 5.07 -10.42 -7.85
C TYR A 257 6.08 -10.19 -6.71
N ASP A 258 5.98 -9.00 -6.12
CA ASP A 258 6.83 -8.52 -5.03
C ASP A 258 5.99 -8.30 -3.77
N PHE A 259 6.57 -8.35 -2.56
CA PHE A 259 5.79 -7.99 -1.36
C PHE A 259 5.43 -6.50 -1.39
N VAL A 260 6.42 -5.64 -1.65
CA VAL A 260 6.25 -4.19 -1.80
C VAL A 260 6.71 -3.81 -3.20
N HIS A 261 5.82 -3.20 -3.97
CA HIS A 261 6.10 -2.70 -5.31
C HIS A 261 5.76 -1.22 -5.40
N LEU A 262 6.78 -0.41 -5.73
CA LEU A 262 6.65 1.03 -5.88
C LEU A 262 7.06 1.43 -7.30
N GLU A 263 6.16 2.11 -8.01
CA GLU A 263 6.42 2.61 -9.37
C GLU A 263 6.05 4.09 -9.53
N GLY A 264 7.06 4.92 -9.76
CA GLY A 264 6.90 6.33 -10.13
C GLY A 264 6.78 6.53 -11.65
N ILE A 265 6.58 7.78 -12.09
CA ILE A 265 6.63 8.15 -13.53
C ILE A 265 7.91 8.93 -13.85
N SER A 266 8.47 8.76 -15.06
CA SER A 266 9.77 9.34 -15.42
C SER A 266 9.79 10.87 -15.55
N SER A 267 8.61 11.52 -15.68
CA SER A 267 8.47 12.97 -15.93
C SER A 267 8.36 13.82 -14.68
N ILE A 268 7.96 13.23 -13.56
CA ILE A 268 7.85 13.88 -12.25
C ILE A 268 8.63 12.96 -11.33
N ALA A 269 9.85 13.34 -10.93
CA ALA A 269 10.63 12.45 -10.11
C ALA A 269 9.96 12.30 -8.75
N GLY A 270 9.19 11.22 -8.58
CA GLY A 270 8.65 10.83 -7.27
C GLY A 270 9.80 10.80 -6.26
N GLY A 271 9.60 11.44 -5.13
CA GLY A 271 10.68 11.82 -4.24
C GLY A 271 10.38 11.46 -2.80
N PHE A 272 11.31 10.77 -2.13
CA PHE A 272 11.31 10.48 -0.69
C PHE A 272 10.48 9.26 -0.27
N VAL A 273 11.05 8.08 -0.51
CA VAL A 273 10.50 6.81 -0.01
C VAL A 273 11.33 6.32 1.18
N THR A 274 10.66 5.97 2.29
CA THR A 274 11.27 5.27 3.42
C THR A 274 10.58 3.93 3.66
N ILE A 275 11.35 2.85 3.57
CA ILE A 275 10.90 1.49 3.90
C ILE A 275 11.78 0.98 5.03
N SER A 276 11.26 0.94 6.26
CA SER A 276 12.11 0.58 7.40
C SER A 276 11.45 -0.20 8.53
N ASN A 277 12.26 -1.00 9.23
CA ASN A 277 11.83 -1.80 10.38
C ASN A 277 10.68 -2.78 10.05
N ASN A 278 10.52 -3.19 8.80
CA ASN A 278 9.50 -4.16 8.42
C ASN A 278 10.07 -5.59 8.51
N VAL A 279 9.19 -6.54 8.76
CA VAL A 279 9.49 -7.98 8.72
C VAL A 279 8.79 -8.59 7.51
N PHE A 280 9.58 -9.16 6.60
CA PHE A 280 9.11 -9.84 5.39
C PHE A 280 9.21 -11.35 5.61
N ASN A 281 8.06 -12.00 5.73
CA ASN A 281 7.95 -13.43 5.96
C ASN A 281 7.22 -14.12 4.81
N TYR A 282 7.82 -15.18 4.28
CA TYR A 282 7.10 -16.05 3.38
C TYR A 282 6.16 -16.99 4.15
N THR A 283 4.97 -17.21 3.60
CA THR A 283 3.98 -18.14 4.17
C THR A 283 3.82 -19.38 3.29
N SER A 284 3.10 -19.25 2.18
CA SER A 284 2.75 -20.33 1.25
C SER A 284 2.33 -19.77 -0.10
N GLY A 285 2.77 -20.38 -1.20
CA GLY A 285 2.43 -19.98 -2.57
C GLY A 285 3.64 -20.01 -3.50
N ASN A 286 3.67 -19.19 -4.55
CA ASN A 286 4.82 -19.12 -5.44
C ASN A 286 5.95 -18.25 -4.85
N HIS A 287 7.17 -18.44 -5.35
CA HIS A 287 8.29 -17.60 -4.93
C HIS A 287 8.06 -16.15 -5.39
N THR A 288 8.32 -15.21 -4.49
CA THR A 288 8.26 -13.78 -4.83
C THR A 288 9.53 -13.32 -5.51
N ARG A 289 9.37 -12.42 -6.48
CA ARG A 289 10.49 -11.89 -7.26
C ARG A 289 11.42 -11.07 -6.36
N TYR A 290 10.87 -10.07 -5.67
CA TYR A 290 11.57 -9.29 -4.65
C TYR A 290 10.70 -9.13 -3.39
N ALA A 291 11.32 -8.90 -2.23
CA ALA A 291 10.61 -8.37 -1.08
C ALA A 291 10.22 -6.91 -1.33
N ILE A 292 11.15 -6.12 -1.87
CA ILE A 292 10.96 -4.71 -2.20
C ILE A 292 11.42 -4.46 -3.63
N TYR A 293 10.54 -3.90 -4.45
CA TYR A 293 10.85 -3.40 -5.79
C TYR A 293 10.58 -1.91 -5.90
N VAL A 294 11.52 -1.16 -6.48
CA VAL A 294 11.39 0.29 -6.66
C VAL A 294 11.85 0.73 -8.04
N LYS A 295 10.98 1.46 -8.75
CA LYS A 295 11.21 1.99 -10.10
C LYS A 295 10.84 3.47 -10.18
N HIS A 296 11.66 4.27 -10.86
CA HIS A 296 11.43 5.72 -11.07
C HIS A 296 11.30 6.58 -9.79
N PHE A 297 12.10 6.31 -8.75
CA PHE A 297 12.12 7.14 -7.52
C PHE A 297 13.47 7.80 -7.21
N ASN A 298 13.44 9.03 -6.72
CA ASN A 298 14.60 9.69 -6.14
C ASN A 298 14.53 9.67 -4.60
N ASN A 299 15.68 9.52 -3.94
CA ASN A 299 15.81 9.53 -2.48
C ASN A 299 15.07 8.36 -1.81
N VAL A 300 15.59 7.15 -2.02
CA VAL A 300 15.01 5.92 -1.48
C VAL A 300 15.83 5.43 -0.29
N ILE A 301 15.19 5.24 0.85
CA ILE A 301 15.79 4.67 2.06
C ILE A 301 15.14 3.31 2.32
N ILE A 302 15.94 2.25 2.33
CA ILE A 302 15.51 0.91 2.74
C ILE A 302 16.42 0.49 3.89
N ALA A 303 15.88 0.50 5.12
CA ALA A 303 16.71 0.33 6.31
C ALA A 303 16.11 -0.54 7.41
N ASN A 304 16.96 -1.30 8.10
CA ASN A 304 16.58 -2.09 9.28
C ASN A 304 15.44 -3.09 9.04
N ASN A 305 15.25 -3.56 7.80
CA ASN A 305 14.26 -4.58 7.49
C ASN A 305 14.83 -5.99 7.71
N CYS A 306 13.95 -6.94 8.05
CA CYS A 306 14.28 -8.35 8.20
C CYS A 306 13.62 -9.15 7.07
N PHE A 307 14.42 -9.84 6.25
CA PHE A 307 13.92 -10.64 5.13
C PHE A 307 14.12 -12.14 5.35
N ASN A 308 13.03 -12.91 5.34
CA ASN A 308 13.12 -14.37 5.33
C ASN A 308 13.45 -14.87 3.90
N SER A 309 14.67 -15.37 3.69
CA SER A 309 15.35 -15.44 2.39
C SER A 309 14.97 -16.60 1.46
N ASP A 310 14.25 -17.61 1.92
CA ASP A 310 14.07 -18.86 1.17
C ASP A 310 13.13 -18.72 -0.06
N SER A 311 12.65 -17.49 -0.31
CA SER A 311 11.55 -17.21 -1.24
C SER A 311 11.89 -16.19 -2.32
N TYR A 312 13.12 -15.67 -2.37
CA TYR A 312 13.55 -14.67 -3.35
C TYR A 312 14.51 -15.26 -4.37
N ALA A 313 14.36 -14.89 -5.65
CA ALA A 313 15.13 -15.50 -6.74
C ALA A 313 16.64 -15.20 -6.68
N GLN A 314 17.05 -14.00 -6.22
CA GLN A 314 18.46 -13.58 -6.15
C GLN A 314 18.76 -12.57 -5.03
N SER A 315 17.90 -11.57 -4.85
CA SER A 315 18.03 -10.50 -3.84
C SER A 315 16.65 -10.16 -3.27
N PRO A 316 16.52 -9.79 -1.99
CA PRO A 316 15.26 -9.29 -1.45
C PRO A 316 14.90 -7.89 -1.98
N VAL A 317 15.86 -7.12 -2.52
CA VAL A 317 15.62 -5.77 -3.04
C VAL A 317 16.01 -5.69 -4.51
N GLY A 318 15.06 -5.27 -5.36
CA GLY A 318 15.26 -4.95 -6.77
C GLY A 318 15.08 -3.46 -7.02
N LEU A 319 16.05 -2.81 -7.66
CA LEU A 319 15.98 -1.39 -8.03
C LEU A 319 16.09 -1.26 -9.55
N ASP A 320 15.17 -0.53 -10.14
CA ASP A 320 15.04 -0.41 -11.59
C ASP A 320 15.33 1.01 -12.09
N ILE A 321 15.26 1.18 -13.41
CA ILE A 321 15.54 2.41 -14.14
C ILE A 321 14.85 3.63 -13.52
N GLY A 322 15.57 4.75 -13.52
CA GLY A 322 15.11 6.02 -12.96
C GLY A 322 15.09 6.08 -11.43
N THR A 323 15.54 5.03 -10.73
CA THR A 323 15.69 5.06 -9.28
C THR A 323 17.08 5.54 -8.85
N ASN A 324 17.19 6.65 -8.11
CA ASN A 324 18.46 7.27 -7.72
C ASN A 324 18.52 7.70 -6.24
N LYS A 325 19.74 8.05 -5.77
CA LYS A 325 20.02 8.50 -4.38
C LYS A 325 19.52 7.50 -3.34
N ILE A 326 20.00 6.26 -3.46
CA ILE A 326 19.55 5.13 -2.65
C ILE A 326 20.43 4.96 -1.42
N ARG A 327 19.80 4.72 -0.26
CA ARG A 327 20.46 4.29 0.97
C ARG A 327 19.90 2.94 1.43
N LEU A 328 20.74 1.91 1.39
CA LEU A 328 20.46 0.61 2.01
C LEU A 328 21.31 0.48 3.29
N SER A 329 20.68 0.26 4.44
CA SER A 329 21.44 0.13 5.71
C SER A 329 20.72 -0.67 6.79
N GLY A 330 21.43 -1.55 7.49
CA GLY A 330 20.93 -2.28 8.65
C GLY A 330 19.95 -3.41 8.32
N ASN A 331 19.72 -3.72 7.04
CA ASN A 331 18.84 -4.82 6.67
C ASN A 331 19.52 -6.19 6.88
N THR A 332 18.74 -7.21 7.23
CA THR A 332 19.21 -8.57 7.50
C THR A 332 18.41 -9.61 6.71
N ASN A 333 19.00 -10.78 6.46
CA ASN A 333 18.23 -11.94 6.00
C ASN A 333 18.76 -13.24 6.63
N ASN A 334 18.02 -14.35 6.49
CA ASN A 334 18.38 -15.62 7.12
C ASN A 334 19.70 -16.24 6.59
N GLN A 335 20.21 -15.79 5.45
CA GLN A 335 21.46 -16.29 4.85
C GLN A 335 22.68 -15.37 5.08
N TYR A 336 22.46 -14.08 5.37
CA TYR A 336 23.48 -13.04 5.49
C TYR A 336 23.10 -12.05 6.62
N SER A 337 23.95 -11.98 7.64
CA SER A 337 23.75 -11.13 8.82
C SER A 337 23.82 -9.62 8.54
N LEU A 338 24.28 -9.21 7.36
CA LEU A 338 24.42 -7.80 6.95
C LEU A 338 24.21 -7.66 5.45
N LEU A 339 23.00 -7.28 5.02
CA LEU A 339 22.76 -6.88 3.62
C LEU A 339 23.38 -5.50 3.30
N ASN A 340 24.10 -4.87 4.22
CA ASN A 340 24.88 -3.65 3.97
C ASN A 340 25.84 -3.77 2.76
N ASN A 341 26.17 -4.99 2.35
CA ASN A 341 27.02 -5.29 1.19
C ASN A 341 26.31 -6.09 0.07
N ALA A 342 25.05 -6.50 0.25
CA ALA A 342 24.22 -6.95 -0.87
C ALA A 342 23.68 -5.71 -1.56
N ALA A 343 24.55 -5.12 -2.37
CA ALA A 343 24.21 -3.99 -3.18
C ALA A 343 22.97 -4.28 -4.04
N PRO A 344 22.10 -3.28 -4.24
CA PRO A 344 20.89 -3.50 -5.03
C PRO A 344 21.28 -3.91 -6.44
N ILE A 345 20.53 -4.86 -6.97
CA ILE A 345 20.67 -5.30 -8.35
C ILE A 345 20.08 -4.19 -9.25
N ILE A 346 20.92 -3.59 -10.10
CA ILE A 346 20.53 -2.54 -11.06
C ILE A 346 20.29 -3.19 -12.42
N ASN A 347 19.04 -3.14 -12.90
CA ASN A 347 18.68 -3.55 -14.26
C ASN A 347 18.89 -2.37 -15.23
N GLY A 348 20.10 -2.26 -15.79
CA GLY A 348 20.44 -1.19 -16.72
C GLY A 348 21.91 -0.78 -16.63
N THR A 349 22.17 0.51 -16.40
CA THR A 349 23.53 1.07 -16.32
C THR A 349 23.84 1.54 -14.91
N ASN A 350 25.02 1.19 -14.40
CA ASN A 350 25.57 1.74 -13.16
C ASN A 350 26.94 2.38 -13.43
N SER A 351 27.34 3.33 -12.58
CA SER A 351 28.64 4.00 -12.70
C SER A 351 29.18 4.42 -11.34
N GLY A 352 30.48 4.70 -11.27
CA GLY A 352 31.11 5.13 -10.04
C GLY A 352 32.57 5.52 -10.24
N SER A 353 33.30 5.60 -9.13
CA SER A 353 34.75 5.77 -9.15
C SER A 353 35.45 4.60 -8.46
N ALA A 354 36.72 4.41 -8.80
CA ALA A 354 37.57 3.38 -8.23
C ALA A 354 38.99 3.94 -8.03
N THR A 355 39.66 3.50 -6.97
CA THR A 355 41.05 3.88 -6.68
C THR A 355 41.89 2.64 -6.48
N ILE A 356 43.02 2.56 -7.18
CA ILE A 356 44.08 1.59 -6.93
C ILE A 356 45.11 2.29 -6.06
N SER A 357 45.33 1.76 -4.85
CA SER A 357 46.29 2.33 -3.90
C SER A 357 47.72 2.22 -4.44
N GLY A 358 48.60 3.10 -3.95
CA GLY A 358 49.97 3.23 -4.45
C GLY A 358 50.82 1.96 -4.44
N GLY A 359 50.53 1.02 -3.55
CA GLY A 359 51.21 -0.27 -3.43
C GLY A 359 50.49 -1.45 -4.11
N SER A 360 49.36 -1.21 -4.79
CA SER A 360 48.55 -2.27 -5.40
C SER A 360 48.56 -2.15 -6.92
N THR A 361 48.32 -3.26 -7.63
CA THR A 361 48.16 -3.27 -9.09
C THR A 361 46.70 -3.42 -9.53
N SER A 362 45.76 -3.59 -8.60
CA SER A 362 44.35 -3.73 -8.93
C SER A 362 43.45 -3.24 -7.81
N THR A 363 42.18 -3.03 -8.15
CA THR A 363 41.08 -2.78 -7.21
C THR A 363 39.82 -3.47 -7.73
N ILE A 364 39.00 -3.97 -6.82
CA ILE A 364 37.73 -4.64 -7.17
C ILE A 364 36.63 -3.58 -7.19
N VAL A 365 35.92 -3.51 -8.31
CA VAL A 365 34.72 -2.71 -8.48
C VAL A 365 33.51 -3.62 -8.35
N MET A 366 32.70 -3.38 -7.32
CA MET A 366 31.38 -4.00 -7.20
C MET A 366 30.42 -3.23 -8.11
N HIS A 367 30.05 -3.81 -9.26
CA HIS A 367 29.27 -3.10 -10.29
C HIS A 367 27.77 -3.13 -10.04
N ARG A 368 27.27 -4.10 -9.26
CA ARG A 368 25.89 -4.14 -8.74
C ARG A 368 24.79 -4.26 -9.82
N LEU A 369 25.06 -4.95 -10.94
CA LEU A 369 24.10 -5.09 -12.04
C LEU A 369 23.26 -6.37 -11.88
N GLY A 370 22.08 -6.40 -12.53
CA GLY A 370 21.20 -7.56 -12.79
C GLY A 370 21.89 -8.87 -13.07
N GLU A 371 22.90 -8.77 -13.93
CA GLU A 371 23.57 -9.90 -14.54
C GLU A 371 25.05 -9.57 -14.72
N THR A 372 25.82 -10.53 -15.25
CA THR A 372 27.23 -10.30 -15.59
C THR A 372 27.32 -9.40 -16.83
N PRO A 373 27.83 -8.16 -16.73
CA PRO A 373 28.05 -7.33 -17.92
C PRO A 373 29.11 -7.96 -18.83
N SER A 374 28.94 -7.84 -20.14
CA SER A 374 30.00 -8.18 -21.09
C SER A 374 31.16 -7.18 -20.95
N ALA A 375 32.39 -7.60 -21.28
CA ALA A 375 33.56 -6.72 -21.21
C ALA A 375 33.41 -5.46 -22.07
N SER A 376 32.72 -5.55 -23.21
CA SER A 376 32.42 -4.41 -24.09
C SER A 376 31.45 -3.39 -23.47
N ASN A 377 30.69 -3.82 -22.46
CA ASN A 377 29.72 -2.98 -21.77
C ASN A 377 30.30 -2.34 -20.49
N ILE A 378 31.61 -2.50 -20.23
CA ILE A 378 32.32 -1.86 -19.13
C ILE A 378 33.28 -0.81 -19.69
N ILE A 379 33.07 0.45 -19.31
CA ILE A 379 33.92 1.58 -19.68
C ILE A 379 34.67 2.04 -18.43
N ILE A 380 35.99 2.18 -18.53
CA ILE A 380 36.83 2.76 -17.47
C ILE A 380 37.68 3.89 -18.05
N SER A 381 37.68 5.04 -17.37
CA SER A 381 38.43 6.23 -17.78
C SER A 381 39.29 6.75 -16.63
N PRO A 382 40.61 6.93 -16.83
CA PRO A 382 41.49 7.54 -15.85
C PRO A 382 41.03 8.95 -15.46
N LEU A 383 41.07 9.26 -14.16
CA LEU A 383 40.84 10.60 -13.62
C LEU A 383 42.14 11.37 -13.35
N ASN A 384 43.28 10.69 -13.41
CA ASN A 384 44.60 11.26 -13.20
C ASN A 384 45.65 10.51 -14.03
N ASN A 385 46.92 10.90 -13.87
CA ASN A 385 48.06 10.34 -14.60
C ASN A 385 48.50 8.93 -14.14
N LEU A 386 47.72 8.24 -13.31
CA LEU A 386 47.95 6.87 -12.84
C LEU A 386 49.29 6.60 -12.11
N GLY A 387 50.04 7.64 -11.76
CA GLY A 387 51.36 7.50 -11.12
C GLY A 387 52.38 6.82 -12.03
N ASN A 388 52.98 5.72 -11.54
CA ASN A 388 53.95 4.93 -12.32
C ASN A 388 53.30 4.04 -13.39
N ALA A 389 51.97 3.85 -13.35
CA ALA A 389 51.27 2.98 -14.28
C ALA A 389 51.06 3.64 -15.65
N THR A 390 51.14 2.85 -16.71
CA THR A 390 50.99 3.30 -18.11
C THR A 390 49.94 2.53 -18.89
N LYS A 391 49.43 1.42 -18.34
CA LYS A 391 48.37 0.60 -18.94
C LYS A 391 47.35 0.23 -17.89
N TYR A 392 46.10 0.07 -18.30
CA TYR A 392 45.00 -0.37 -17.46
C TYR A 392 44.04 -1.27 -18.25
N TRP A 393 43.36 -2.18 -17.56
CA TRP A 393 42.38 -3.08 -18.17
C TRP A 393 41.38 -3.61 -17.14
N VAL A 394 40.25 -4.09 -17.63
CA VAL A 394 39.24 -4.80 -16.83
C VAL A 394 39.52 -6.31 -16.88
N SER A 395 39.40 -6.99 -15.74
CA SER A 395 39.45 -8.46 -15.66
C SER A 395 38.47 -8.99 -14.61
N ASN A 396 38.43 -10.32 -14.43
CA ASN A 396 37.66 -10.99 -13.37
C ASN A 396 36.19 -10.56 -13.32
N ILE A 397 35.58 -10.38 -14.49
CA ILE A 397 34.18 -9.97 -14.62
C ILE A 397 33.30 -11.15 -14.22
N ASN A 398 32.42 -10.93 -13.26
CA ASN A 398 31.41 -11.89 -12.80
C ASN A 398 30.10 -11.15 -12.54
N ASN A 399 29.10 -11.84 -12.00
CA ASN A 399 27.78 -11.29 -11.74
C ASN A 399 27.75 -10.22 -10.63
N MET A 400 28.83 -10.02 -9.88
CA MET A 400 28.89 -9.08 -8.76
C MET A 400 29.92 -7.95 -8.97
N SER A 401 30.99 -8.23 -9.69
CA SER A 401 32.19 -7.40 -9.71
C SER A 401 33.02 -7.55 -10.97
N PHE A 402 33.89 -6.57 -11.20
CA PHE A 402 35.03 -6.68 -12.09
C PHE A 402 36.25 -6.04 -11.43
N ALA A 403 37.46 -6.42 -11.83
CA ALA A 403 38.69 -5.80 -11.37
C ALA A 403 39.15 -4.72 -12.36
N ILE A 404 39.54 -3.55 -11.86
CA ILE A 404 40.35 -2.59 -12.62
C ILE A 404 41.80 -2.84 -12.25
N ASN A 405 42.63 -3.06 -13.25
CA ASN A 405 44.04 -3.39 -13.10
C ASN A 405 44.91 -2.32 -13.74
N VAL A 406 46.12 -2.17 -13.22
CA VAL A 406 47.22 -1.42 -13.82
C VAL A 406 48.44 -2.31 -13.97
N ASN A 407 49.33 -1.99 -14.92
CA ASN A 407 50.50 -2.81 -15.22
C ASN A 407 51.58 -2.78 -14.12
N VAL A 408 51.66 -1.70 -13.35
CA VAL A 408 52.57 -1.57 -12.19
C VAL A 408 51.89 -0.79 -11.09
N ALA A 409 52.36 -0.94 -9.85
CA ALA A 409 51.80 -0.21 -8.71
C ALA A 409 51.98 1.31 -8.91
N PRO A 410 50.94 2.15 -8.72
CA PRO A 410 50.97 3.59 -9.01
C PRO A 410 52.04 4.39 -8.24
N GLY A 411 52.54 3.89 -7.11
CA GLY A 411 53.54 4.56 -6.30
C GLY A 411 52.93 5.65 -5.40
N LYS A 412 53.58 6.82 -5.28
CA LYS A 412 53.13 7.87 -4.35
C LYS A 412 51.75 8.43 -4.69
N THR A 413 51.37 8.42 -5.97
CA THR A 413 50.07 8.92 -6.44
C THR A 413 49.18 7.73 -6.78
N ALA A 414 48.06 7.56 -6.07
CA ALA A 414 47.10 6.50 -6.37
C ALA A 414 46.50 6.68 -7.78
N ALA A 415 46.23 5.58 -8.47
CA ALA A 415 45.55 5.61 -9.76
C ALA A 415 44.03 5.69 -9.54
N LYS A 416 43.38 6.71 -10.12
CA LYS A 416 41.94 6.95 -9.96
C LYS A 416 41.23 6.77 -11.30
N PHE A 417 40.06 6.13 -11.26
CA PHE A 417 39.22 5.89 -12.43
C PHE A 417 37.78 6.32 -12.16
N VAL A 418 37.08 6.77 -13.20
CA VAL A 418 35.63 6.61 -13.30
C VAL A 418 35.32 5.35 -14.08
N TRP A 419 34.22 4.70 -13.75
CA TRP A 419 33.75 3.51 -14.44
C TRP A 419 32.26 3.61 -14.70
N GLN A 420 31.82 2.96 -15.77
CA GLN A 420 30.42 2.71 -16.11
C GLN A 420 30.30 1.26 -16.58
N ALA A 421 29.24 0.57 -16.18
CA ALA A 421 28.92 -0.77 -16.64
C ALA A 421 27.43 -0.88 -16.94
N LYS A 422 27.05 -1.59 -18.01
CA LYS A 422 25.65 -1.83 -18.37
C LYS A 422 25.36 -3.30 -18.66
N ILE A 423 24.11 -3.71 -18.42
CA ILE A 423 23.55 -4.96 -18.92
C ILE A 423 22.45 -4.65 -19.95
N GLU A 424 22.25 -5.58 -20.88
CA GLU A 424 21.27 -5.45 -21.98
C GLU A 424 19.88 -5.91 -21.58
#